data_AF-A1TPN2-F1
#
_entry.id   AF-A1TPN2-F1
#
_cell.length_a   1.000
_cell.length_b   1.000
_cell.length_c   1.000
_cell.angle_alpha   90.00
_cell.angle_beta   90.00
_cell.angle_gamma   90.00
#
_symmetry.space_group_name_H-M   'P 1'
#
loop_
_entity.id
_entity.type
_entity.pdbx_description
1 polymer ?
#
loop_
_entity_poly.entity_id
_entity_poly.type
_entity_poly.pdbx_seq_one_letter_code
_entity_poly.pdbx_strand_id
1 'polypeptide(L)'
;MPDIQFRATWHNAEQGARNCKASFLPWAGEQLRAGRRLVIEARLYEDDKTDRQRRYLHGVVLQSIARQAMPGGQRFPLAVWKEHIRREFLGHKTVTTINPVTGRKSRRRQRVSTEDLGVRAYSEYIDRVSAWAATELGVIFPATFDQWEQMNVDPDTGEILGGMTNGA
;
A
#
# COMPACT_ATOMS: atom_id res chain seq x y z
N MET A 1 -23.45 -8.18 -5.08
CA MET A 1 -22.99 -9.56 -5.40
C MET A 1 -21.65 -9.74 -4.72
N PRO A 2 -21.39 -10.86 -4.01
CA PRO A 2 -20.05 -11.11 -3.48
C PRO A 2 -19.08 -11.21 -4.67
N ASP A 3 -17.98 -10.47 -4.60
CA ASP A 3 -16.90 -10.54 -5.58
C ASP A 3 -16.20 -11.89 -5.40
N ILE A 4 -16.35 -12.81 -6.35
CA ILE A 4 -15.76 -14.15 -6.25
C ILE A 4 -14.30 -14.02 -6.69
N GLN A 5 -13.44 -13.69 -5.74
CA GLN A 5 -12.02 -13.45 -5.97
C GLN A 5 -11.16 -14.53 -5.30
N PHE A 6 -10.24 -15.14 -6.06
CA PHE A 6 -9.15 -15.93 -5.52
C PHE A 6 -7.90 -15.05 -5.42
N ARG A 7 -7.30 -14.93 -4.24
CA ARG A 7 -6.05 -14.17 -4.04
C ARG A 7 -5.12 -14.94 -3.10
N ALA A 8 -3.92 -15.22 -3.58
CA ALA A 8 -2.87 -15.86 -2.81
C ALA A 8 -1.54 -15.12 -2.99
N THR A 9 -0.69 -15.20 -1.98
CA THR A 9 0.68 -14.67 -2.03
C THR A 9 1.67 -15.79 -1.77
N TRP A 10 2.68 -15.92 -2.63
CA TRP A 10 3.69 -16.97 -2.51
C TRP A 10 5.08 -16.36 -2.34
N HIS A 11 5.81 -16.82 -1.33
CA HIS A 11 7.14 -16.31 -1.01
C HIS A 11 8.25 -17.21 -1.55
N ASN A 12 7.89 -18.41 -2.01
CA ASN A 12 8.82 -19.36 -2.61
C ASN A 12 8.11 -20.29 -3.60
N ALA A 13 8.91 -21.03 -4.37
CA ALA A 13 8.43 -21.94 -5.41
C ALA A 13 7.57 -23.08 -4.86
N GLU A 14 7.87 -23.58 -3.65
CA GLU A 14 7.16 -24.69 -3.03
C GLU A 14 5.72 -24.29 -2.65
N GLN A 15 5.56 -23.14 -2.01
CA GLN A 15 4.25 -22.55 -1.68
C GLN A 15 3.40 -22.35 -2.94
N GLY A 16 3.99 -21.75 -3.98
CA GLY A 16 3.30 -21.50 -5.23
C GLY A 16 2.87 -22.80 -5.92
N ALA A 17 3.77 -23.77 -6.04
CA ALA A 17 3.45 -25.07 -6.64
C ALA A 17 2.34 -25.80 -5.87
N ARG A 18 2.39 -25.78 -4.53
CA ARG A 18 1.40 -26.43 -3.67
C ARG A 18 0.02 -25.77 -3.82
N ASN A 19 -0.06 -24.44 -3.67
CA ASN A 19 -1.33 -23.70 -3.73
C ASN A 19 -1.94 -23.73 -5.14
N CYS A 20 -1.12 -23.66 -6.19
CA CYS A 20 -1.57 -23.81 -7.57
C CYS A 20 -2.32 -25.13 -7.79
N LYS A 21 -1.71 -26.25 -7.36
CA LYS A 21 -2.29 -27.59 -7.53
C LYS A 21 -3.47 -27.84 -6.62
N ALA A 22 -3.37 -27.43 -5.35
CA ALA A 22 -4.34 -27.79 -4.32
C ALA A 22 -5.59 -26.88 -4.33
N SER A 23 -5.45 -25.61 -4.69
CA SER A 23 -6.50 -24.60 -4.49
C SER A 23 -6.83 -23.82 -5.76
N PHE A 24 -5.84 -23.17 -6.37
CA PHE A 24 -6.09 -22.24 -7.49
C PHE A 24 -6.63 -22.92 -8.74
N LEU A 25 -5.96 -23.98 -9.24
CA LEU A 25 -6.40 -24.68 -10.46
C LEU A 25 -7.76 -25.35 -10.30
N PRO A 26 -8.06 -26.05 -9.18
CA PRO A 26 -9.40 -26.57 -8.91
C PRO A 26 -10.47 -25.48 -8.92
N TRP A 27 -10.24 -24.38 -8.20
CA TRP A 27 -11.18 -23.24 -8.14
C TRP A 27 -11.40 -22.62 -9.53
N ALA A 28 -10.32 -22.33 -10.26
CA ALA A 28 -10.41 -21.72 -11.59
C ALA A 28 -11.18 -22.61 -12.56
N GLY A 29 -10.93 -23.93 -12.52
CA GLY A 29 -11.66 -24.91 -13.30
C GLY A 29 -13.16 -24.94 -12.96
N GLU A 30 -13.54 -24.78 -11.69
CA GLU A 30 -14.95 -24.69 -11.29
C GLU A 30 -15.62 -23.43 -11.83
N GLN A 31 -14.98 -22.26 -11.72
CA GLN A 31 -15.54 -21.01 -12.24
C GLN A 31 -15.75 -21.06 -13.75
N LEU A 32 -14.77 -21.60 -14.50
CA LEU A 32 -14.86 -21.74 -15.95
C LEU A 32 -15.94 -22.75 -16.36
N ARG A 33 -16.07 -23.88 -15.66
CA ARG A 33 -17.17 -24.85 -15.87
C ARG A 33 -18.53 -24.24 -15.59
N ALA A 34 -18.62 -23.30 -14.65
CA ALA A 34 -19.84 -22.52 -14.39
C ALA A 34 -20.11 -21.42 -15.42
N GLY A 35 -19.34 -21.36 -16.52
CA GLY A 35 -19.51 -20.38 -17.60
C GLY A 35 -19.00 -18.97 -17.27
N ARG A 36 -18.29 -18.79 -16.15
CA ARG A 36 -17.70 -17.50 -15.79
C ARG A 36 -16.42 -17.27 -16.57
N ARG A 37 -16.07 -16.00 -16.79
CA ARG A 37 -14.79 -15.60 -17.38
C ARG A 37 -13.85 -15.17 -16.26
N LEU A 38 -12.61 -15.61 -16.32
CA LEU A 38 -11.56 -15.27 -15.35
C LEU A 38 -10.50 -14.39 -15.99
N VAL A 39 -9.96 -13.47 -15.19
CA VAL A 39 -8.71 -12.74 -15.46
C VAL A 39 -7.70 -13.19 -14.43
N ILE A 40 -6.47 -13.51 -14.86
CA ILE A 40 -5.38 -13.92 -13.97
C ILE A 40 -4.30 -12.85 -14.05
N GLU A 41 -3.90 -12.35 -12.88
CA GLU A 41 -2.82 -11.38 -12.74
C GLU A 41 -1.78 -11.93 -11.76
N ALA A 42 -0.53 -12.03 -12.20
CA ALA A 42 0.60 -12.35 -11.34
C ALA A 42 1.51 -11.13 -11.25
N ARG A 43 1.79 -10.68 -10.03
CA ARG A 43 2.66 -9.54 -9.74
C ARG A 43 3.81 -9.97 -8.84
N LEU A 44 4.92 -9.24 -8.89
CA LEU A 44 6.01 -9.46 -7.97
C LEU A 44 5.57 -9.09 -6.55
N TYR A 45 6.06 -9.85 -5.57
CA TYR A 45 5.73 -9.65 -4.16
C TYR A 45 6.03 -8.24 -3.65
N GLU A 46 7.11 -7.63 -4.15
CA GLU A 46 7.51 -6.28 -3.76
C GLU A 46 6.45 -5.24 -4.18
N ASP A 47 5.89 -5.35 -5.38
CA ASP A 47 4.83 -4.45 -5.86
C ASP A 47 3.57 -4.58 -4.98
N ASP A 48 3.14 -5.81 -4.70
CA ASP A 48 1.99 -6.05 -3.81
C ASP A 48 2.24 -5.55 -2.38
N LYS A 49 3.47 -5.70 -1.87
CA LYS A 49 3.85 -5.18 -0.56
C LYS A 49 3.82 -3.66 -0.53
N THR A 50 4.32 -2.97 -1.56
CA THR A 50 4.19 -1.50 -1.64
C THR A 50 2.73 -1.05 -1.71
N ASP A 51 1.86 -1.78 -2.39
CA ASP A 51 0.42 -1.50 -2.41
C ASP A 51 -0.23 -1.69 -1.01
N ARG A 52 0.17 -2.72 -0.26
CA ARG A 52 -0.27 -2.93 1.14
C ARG A 52 0.24 -1.82 2.06
N GLN A 53 1.50 -1.44 1.97
CA GLN A 53 2.08 -0.32 2.73
C GLN A 53 1.35 1.00 2.41
N ARG A 54 1.02 1.23 1.13
CA ARG A 54 0.23 2.39 0.70
C ARG A 54 -1.16 2.39 1.31
N ARG A 55 -1.86 1.24 1.30
CA ARG A 55 -3.17 1.09 1.95
C ARG A 55 -3.10 1.36 3.45
N TYR A 56 -2.10 0.83 4.15
CA TYR A 56 -1.91 1.07 5.57
C TYR A 56 -1.63 2.54 5.89
N LEU A 57 -0.69 3.18 5.16
CA LEU A 57 -0.37 4.59 5.34
C LEU A 57 -1.63 5.47 5.18
N HIS A 58 -2.39 5.28 4.09
CA HIS A 58 -3.54 6.12 3.81
C HIS A 58 -4.78 5.77 4.62
N GLY A 59 -5.04 4.48 4.87
CA GLY A 59 -6.24 4.01 5.56
C GLY A 59 -6.13 4.05 7.08
N VAL A 60 -4.92 3.87 7.63
CA VAL A 60 -4.70 3.78 9.08
C VAL A 60 -3.95 5.01 9.58
N VAL A 61 -2.72 5.24 9.10
CA VAL A 61 -1.83 6.26 9.68
C VAL A 61 -2.39 7.66 9.49
N LEU A 62 -2.60 8.08 8.24
CA LEU A 62 -3.04 9.44 7.93
C LEU A 62 -4.46 9.72 8.44
N GLN A 63 -5.35 8.72 8.45
CA GLN A 63 -6.69 8.84 9.02
C GLN A 63 -6.68 8.96 10.54
N SER A 64 -5.74 8.29 11.23
CA SER A 64 -5.58 8.43 12.67
C SER A 64 -5.09 9.83 13.03
N ILE A 65 -4.10 10.35 12.28
CA ILE A 65 -3.61 11.73 12.41
C ILE A 65 -4.75 12.73 12.19
N ALA A 66 -5.46 12.63 11.06
CA ALA A 66 -6.53 13.59 10.73
C ALA A 66 -7.67 13.61 11.75
N ARG A 67 -7.97 12.47 12.40
CA ARG A 67 -9.03 12.36 13.40
C ARG A 67 -8.60 12.84 14.79
N GLN A 68 -7.36 12.57 15.19
CA GLN A 68 -6.89 12.78 16.57
C GLN A 68 -6.10 14.08 16.75
N ALA A 69 -5.29 14.47 15.76
CA ALA A 69 -4.36 15.60 15.91
C ALA A 69 -5.10 16.95 15.89
N MET A 70 -4.84 17.76 16.93
CA MET A 70 -5.38 19.12 17.08
C MET A 70 -4.27 20.11 17.48
N PRO A 71 -3.25 20.33 16.62
CA PRO A 71 -2.19 21.28 16.94
C PRO A 71 -2.77 22.67 17.13
N GLY A 72 -2.44 23.31 18.25
CA GLY A 72 -3.01 24.62 18.62
C GLY A 72 -4.53 24.61 18.80
N GLY A 73 -5.14 23.45 19.07
CA GLY A 73 -6.59 23.31 19.24
C GLY A 73 -7.39 23.27 17.94
N GLN A 74 -6.75 23.28 16.77
CA GLN A 74 -7.41 23.26 15.46
C GLN A 74 -7.29 21.89 14.77
N ARG A 75 -8.39 21.41 14.18
CA ARG A 75 -8.38 20.25 13.28
C ARG A 75 -8.07 20.67 11.85
N PHE A 76 -7.35 19.80 11.14
CA PHE A 76 -7.02 19.99 9.74
C PHE A 76 -7.55 18.83 8.87
N PRO A 77 -8.06 19.11 7.66
CA PRO A 77 -8.45 18.07 6.72
C PRO A 77 -7.29 17.15 6.34
N LEU A 78 -7.61 15.90 5.98
CA LEU A 78 -6.62 14.90 5.54
C LEU A 78 -5.71 15.39 4.40
N ALA A 79 -6.24 16.20 3.48
CA ALA A 79 -5.45 16.75 2.37
C ALA A 79 -4.32 17.68 2.86
N VAL A 80 -4.57 18.46 3.93
CA VAL A 80 -3.57 19.35 4.54
C VAL A 80 -2.48 18.51 5.21
N TRP A 81 -2.88 17.48 5.96
CA TRP A 81 -1.93 16.55 6.57
C TRP A 81 -1.06 15.82 5.54
N LYS A 82 -1.67 15.33 4.45
CA LYS A 82 -0.95 14.67 3.35
C LYS A 82 0.15 15.57 2.78
N GLU A 83 -0.16 16.82 2.48
CA GLU A 83 0.83 17.74 1.91
C GLU A 83 1.91 18.13 2.93
N HIS A 84 1.53 18.35 4.19
CA HIS A 84 2.49 18.65 5.27
C HIS A 84 3.49 17.50 5.45
N ILE A 85 3.00 16.28 5.66
CA ILE A 85 3.81 15.09 5.90
C ILE A 85 4.67 14.75 4.67
N ARG A 86 4.13 14.87 3.46
CA ARG A 86 4.92 14.69 2.23
C ARG A 86 6.08 15.69 2.17
N ARG A 87 5.81 16.97 2.42
CA ARG A 87 6.83 18.02 2.37
C ARG A 87 7.92 17.79 3.42
N GLU A 88 7.52 17.40 4.62
CA GLU A 88 8.42 17.20 5.76
C GLU A 88 9.32 15.97 5.58
N PHE A 89 8.72 14.84 5.18
CA PHE A 89 9.41 13.55 5.27
C PHE A 89 9.94 13.01 3.93
N LEU A 90 9.42 13.46 2.77
CA LEU A 90 9.87 13.03 1.42
C LEU A 90 10.65 14.09 0.64
N GLY A 91 10.33 15.37 0.83
CA GLY A 91 11.03 16.47 0.17
C GLY A 91 10.92 16.45 -1.37
N HIS A 92 12.06 16.66 -2.05
CA HIS A 92 12.15 16.83 -3.50
C HIS A 92 13.39 16.11 -4.05
N LYS A 93 13.27 15.53 -5.26
CA LYS A 93 14.38 14.99 -6.04
C LYS A 93 14.76 15.92 -7.19
N THR A 94 16.04 15.99 -7.54
CA THR A 94 16.48 16.72 -8.74
C THR A 94 16.41 15.80 -9.94
N VAL A 95 15.59 16.14 -10.93
CA VAL A 95 15.46 15.37 -12.17
C VAL A 95 16.11 16.14 -13.30
N THR A 96 16.96 15.44 -14.06
CA THR A 96 17.50 15.95 -15.32
C THR A 96 16.61 15.45 -16.45
N THR A 97 16.04 16.36 -17.23
CA THR A 97 15.24 16.02 -18.41
C THR A 97 15.95 16.56 -19.65
N ILE A 98 15.99 15.75 -20.70
CA ILE A 98 16.50 16.14 -22.01
C ILE A 98 15.31 16.59 -22.84
N ASN A 99 15.39 17.79 -23.41
CA ASN A 99 14.38 18.25 -24.34
C ASN A 99 14.43 17.38 -25.62
N PRO A 100 13.33 16.71 -26.01
CA PRO A 100 13.34 15.77 -27.12
C PRO A 100 13.53 16.43 -28.49
N VAL A 101 13.31 17.75 -28.59
CA VAL A 101 13.42 18.52 -29.85
C VAL A 101 14.80 19.20 -29.96
N THR A 102 15.31 19.76 -28.85
CA THR A 102 16.55 20.56 -28.87
C THR A 102 17.78 19.84 -28.30
N GLY A 103 17.61 18.66 -27.69
CA GLY A 103 18.67 17.90 -27.05
C GLY A 103 19.26 18.54 -25.77
N ARG A 104 18.77 19.72 -25.38
CA ARG A 104 19.28 20.46 -24.23
C ARG A 104 18.86 19.80 -22.92
N LYS A 105 19.81 19.67 -21.99
CA LYS A 105 19.57 19.18 -20.62
C LYS A 105 19.03 20.32 -19.77
N SER A 106 17.97 20.05 -19.03
CA SER A 106 17.44 20.93 -17.98
C SER A 106 17.37 20.17 -16.66
N ARG A 107 17.62 20.86 -15.54
CA ARG A 107 17.45 20.30 -14.20
C ARG A 107 16.28 20.99 -13.52
N ARG A 108 15.37 20.22 -12.94
CA ARG A 108 14.26 20.75 -12.13
C ARG A 108 14.12 19.98 -10.83
N ARG A 109 13.66 20.66 -9.78
CA ARG A 109 13.21 20.00 -8.56
C ARG A 109 11.83 19.40 -8.81
N GLN A 110 11.72 18.09 -8.66
CA GLN A 110 10.47 17.36 -8.73
C GLN A 110 10.06 16.92 -7.33
N ARG A 111 8.76 16.99 -7.04
CA ARG A 111 8.20 16.41 -5.82
C ARG A 111 8.42 14.90 -5.83
N VAL A 112 8.82 14.33 -4.70
CA VAL A 112 8.85 12.88 -4.51
C VAL A 112 7.43 12.41 -4.17
N SER A 113 6.92 11.45 -4.93
CA SER A 113 5.66 10.76 -4.63
C SER A 113 5.94 9.55 -3.74
N THR A 114 4.97 9.17 -2.90
CA THR A 114 5.03 7.86 -2.21
C THR A 114 4.99 6.70 -3.20
N GLU A 115 4.48 6.92 -4.42
CA GLU A 115 4.48 5.95 -5.51
C GLU A 115 5.88 5.67 -6.08
N ASP A 116 6.83 6.58 -5.87
CA ASP A 116 8.22 6.41 -6.30
C ASP A 116 9.05 5.58 -5.29
N LEU A 117 8.47 5.19 -4.14
CA LEU A 117 9.18 4.51 -3.05
C LEU A 117 9.11 2.99 -3.20
N GLY A 118 10.27 2.34 -3.14
CA GLY A 118 10.34 0.88 -2.94
C GLY A 118 10.00 0.48 -1.50
N VAL A 119 9.79 -0.83 -1.27
CA VAL A 119 9.31 -1.40 0.00
C VAL A 119 10.05 -0.88 1.24
N ARG A 120 11.39 -0.86 1.20
CA ARG A 120 12.23 -0.43 2.34
C ARG A 120 12.04 1.04 2.65
N ALA A 121 12.14 1.90 1.64
CA ALA A 121 11.94 3.34 1.80
C ALA A 121 10.52 3.65 2.27
N TYR A 122 9.53 2.85 1.88
CA TYR A 122 8.16 2.98 2.35
C TYR A 122 8.00 2.59 3.82
N SER A 123 8.64 1.50 4.28
CA SER A 123 8.67 1.14 5.71
C SER A 123 9.28 2.25 6.55
N GLU A 124 10.47 2.73 6.17
CA GLU A 124 11.15 3.84 6.86
C GLU A 124 10.28 5.11 6.89
N TYR A 125 9.55 5.37 5.81
CA TYR A 125 8.62 6.49 5.74
C TYR A 125 7.45 6.34 6.71
N ILE A 126 6.79 5.18 6.73
CA ILE A 126 5.70 4.88 7.67
C ILE A 126 6.18 5.04 9.12
N ASP A 127 7.35 4.50 9.45
CA ASP A 127 7.90 4.52 10.81
C ASP A 127 8.20 5.95 11.26
N ARG A 128 8.86 6.75 10.40
CA ARG A 128 9.15 8.16 10.70
C ARG A 128 7.88 8.98 10.92
N VAL A 129 6.88 8.81 10.06
CA VAL A 129 5.61 9.54 10.17
C VAL A 129 4.85 9.13 11.43
N SER A 130 4.81 7.83 11.73
CA SER A 130 4.10 7.30 12.90
C SER A 130 4.79 7.74 14.19
N ALA A 131 6.12 7.65 14.27
CA ALA A 131 6.89 8.12 15.42
C ALA A 131 6.67 9.62 15.67
N TRP A 132 6.80 10.45 14.63
CA TRP A 132 6.55 11.88 14.74
C TRP A 132 5.13 12.19 15.20
N ALA A 133 4.12 11.54 14.62
CA ALA A 133 2.73 11.78 15.00
C ALA A 133 2.43 11.34 16.45
N ALA A 134 3.04 10.24 16.92
CA ALA A 134 2.90 9.80 18.30
C ALA A 134 3.57 10.79 19.27
N THR A 135 4.78 11.24 18.95
CA THR A 135 5.58 12.13 19.82
C THR A 135 5.06 13.56 19.82
N GLU A 136 4.82 14.16 18.65
CA GLU A 136 4.51 15.58 18.52
C GLU A 136 3.00 15.88 18.59
N LEU A 137 2.17 14.93 18.16
CA LEU A 137 0.72 15.13 18.07
C LEU A 137 -0.07 14.25 19.06
N GLY A 138 0.61 13.37 19.81
CA GLY A 138 -0.04 12.45 20.75
C GLY A 138 -0.96 11.43 20.09
N VAL A 139 -0.76 11.14 18.80
CA VAL A 139 -1.63 10.23 18.04
C VAL A 139 -1.36 8.78 18.44
N ILE A 140 -2.42 8.04 18.73
CA ILE A 140 -2.35 6.61 19.03
C ILE A 140 -2.82 5.82 17.81
N PHE A 141 -1.98 4.90 17.34
CA PHE A 141 -2.30 4.03 16.22
C PHE A 141 -2.90 2.70 16.69
N PRO A 142 -3.91 2.17 15.99
CA PRO A 142 -4.61 0.96 16.41
C PRO A 142 -3.79 -0.32 16.23
N ALA A 143 -2.81 -0.32 15.33
CA ALA A 143 -1.93 -1.45 15.04
C ALA A 143 -0.67 -0.94 14.33
N THR A 144 0.41 -1.71 14.34
CA THR A 144 1.58 -1.51 13.46
C THR A 144 1.30 -2.04 12.05
N PHE A 145 2.19 -1.77 11.09
CA PHE A 145 2.05 -2.33 9.74
C PHE A 145 2.00 -3.86 9.75
N ASP A 146 2.92 -4.52 10.47
CA ASP A 146 2.99 -5.99 10.51
C ASP A 146 1.74 -6.60 11.18
N GLN A 147 1.25 -5.99 12.26
CA GLN A 147 0.00 -6.42 12.91
C GLN A 147 -1.20 -6.25 11.97
N TRP A 148 -1.28 -5.11 11.29
CA TRP A 148 -2.33 -4.87 10.30
C TRP A 148 -2.23 -5.85 9.12
N GLU A 149 -1.02 -6.16 8.65
CA GLU A 149 -0.78 -7.12 7.59
C GLU A 149 -1.25 -8.52 7.98
N GLN A 150 -0.92 -8.98 9.20
CA GLN A 150 -1.36 -10.27 9.75
C GLN A 150 -2.88 -10.35 9.92
N MET A 151 -3.55 -9.29 10.37
CA MET A 151 -5.02 -9.27 10.43
C MET A 151 -5.68 -9.38 9.06
N ASN A 152 -4.95 -9.00 8.00
CA ASN A 152 -5.43 -9.03 6.63
C ASN A 152 -4.95 -10.24 5.85
N VAL A 153 -4.11 -11.13 6.40
CA VAL A 153 -3.54 -12.30 5.71
C VAL A 153 -3.71 -13.55 6.58
N ASP A 154 -4.38 -14.56 6.05
CA ASP A 154 -4.50 -15.88 6.66
C ASP A 154 -3.09 -16.53 6.79
N PRO A 155 -2.67 -16.94 7.99
CA PRO A 155 -1.30 -17.37 8.25
C PRO A 155 -0.96 -18.75 7.66
N ASP A 156 -1.95 -19.60 7.39
CA ASP A 156 -1.73 -20.97 6.91
C ASP A 156 -1.78 -21.05 5.37
N THR A 157 -2.54 -20.14 4.74
CA THR A 157 -2.81 -20.16 3.29
C THR A 157 -2.24 -18.96 2.53
N GLY A 158 -1.92 -17.86 3.22
CA GLY A 158 -1.50 -16.60 2.61
C GLY A 158 -2.63 -15.84 1.91
N GLU A 159 -3.88 -16.20 2.18
CA GLU A 159 -5.07 -15.55 1.61
C GLU A 159 -5.32 -14.19 2.27
N ILE A 160 -5.62 -13.16 1.48
CA ILE A 160 -5.93 -11.83 2.06
C ILE A 160 -7.41 -11.80 2.46
N LEU A 161 -7.69 -11.84 3.78
CA LEU A 161 -9.03 -11.82 4.37
C LEU A 161 -9.79 -10.50 4.14
N GLY A 162 -9.08 -9.45 3.72
CA GLY A 162 -9.57 -8.07 3.58
C GLY A 162 -10.03 -7.66 2.18
N GLY A 163 -10.68 -8.54 1.42
CA GLY A 163 -11.41 -8.20 0.19
C GLY A 163 -12.73 -7.46 0.47
N MET A 164 -12.77 -6.51 1.40
CA MET A 164 -13.94 -5.65 1.60
C MET A 164 -13.76 -4.36 0.83
N THR A 165 -14.53 -4.25 -0.25
CA THR A 165 -14.91 -3.00 -0.92
C THR A 165 -15.20 -1.90 0.10
N ASN A 166 -14.49 -0.77 0.04
CA ASN A 166 -15.02 0.48 0.57
C ASN A 166 -16.22 0.87 -0.29
N GLY A 167 -17.41 0.47 0.14
CA GLY A 167 -18.66 1.07 -0.26
C GLY A 167 -18.99 2.20 0.70
N ALA A 168 -18.87 3.44 0.21
CA ALA A 168 -19.59 4.67 0.57
C ALA A 168 -18.73 5.89 0.21
#